data_AF-A0A1F9E3I6-F1
#
_entry.id   AF-A0A1F9E3I6-F1
#
_cell.length_a   1.000
_cell.length_b   1.000
_cell.length_c   1.000
_cell.angle_alpha   90.00
_cell.angle_beta   90.00
_cell.angle_gamma   90.00
#
_symmetry.space_group_name_H-M   'P 1'
#
loop_
_entity.id
_entity.type
_entity.pdbx_description
1 polymer ?
#
loop_
_entity_poly.entity_id
_entity_poly.type
_entity_poly.pdbx_seq_one_letter_code
_entity_poly.pdbx_strand_id
1 'polypeptide(L)'
;MEKVDLRKKDFITSIILIAFGIFMVLYTITVIPMKDSWGGVMNVWFVSPGLFPLGIGILIILMGIVLCNRAIKDGGAKKFLEDLSNRKKESSGKTLRLLGILLVICSYVYLNIPRIDYFLSTVFCLMVFISFFYFDSRNILKKLFIFYLAGCILFFVLFLAGVDKPLNEVFPYFMDILVFLFLLAYIFYSWILVRGDKILKKRLRLTLIMSVIPSLVLIPSFKYFLLVPLPVEGGFIELMNIVRYAFR
;
A
#
# COMPACT_ATOMS: atom_id res chain seq x y z
N MET A 1 22.97 -4.35 -26.32
CA MET A 1 22.79 -5.02 -25.02
C MET A 1 23.67 -6.26 -24.99
N GLU A 2 24.45 -6.46 -23.93
CA GLU A 2 25.26 -7.67 -23.78
C GLU A 2 24.37 -8.92 -23.69
N LYS A 3 24.77 -10.01 -24.35
CA LYS A 3 24.00 -11.27 -24.40
C LYS A 3 23.61 -11.78 -23.00
N VAL A 4 24.47 -11.58 -22.00
CA VAL A 4 24.24 -12.02 -20.62
C VAL A 4 23.12 -11.24 -19.92
N ASP A 5 22.94 -9.95 -20.26
CA ASP A 5 21.84 -9.13 -19.71
C ASP A 5 20.47 -9.56 -20.25
N LEU A 6 20.42 -9.98 -21.50
CA LEU A 6 19.21 -10.58 -22.07
C LEU A 6 18.90 -11.91 -21.38
N ARG A 7 19.91 -12.74 -21.11
CA ARG A 7 19.74 -14.02 -20.38
C ARG A 7 19.30 -13.86 -18.94
N LYS A 8 19.71 -12.78 -18.26
CA LYS A 8 19.20 -12.43 -16.94
C LYS A 8 17.70 -12.11 -16.98
N LYS A 9 17.26 -11.33 -17.98
CA LYS A 9 15.83 -11.04 -18.19
C LYS A 9 15.06 -12.32 -18.53
N ASP A 10 15.61 -13.18 -19.39
CA ASP A 10 15.02 -14.49 -19.70
C ASP A 10 14.84 -15.35 -18.45
N PHE A 11 15.83 -15.36 -17.53
CA PHE A 11 15.74 -16.07 -16.26
C PHE A 11 14.60 -15.54 -15.38
N ILE A 12 14.49 -14.21 -15.20
CA ILE A 12 13.42 -13.60 -14.41
C ILE A 12 12.05 -13.88 -15.03
N THR A 13 11.92 -13.69 -16.34
CA THR A 13 10.69 -13.98 -17.09
C THR A 13 10.30 -15.44 -16.95
N SER A 14 11.26 -16.36 -17.01
CA SER A 14 10.99 -17.80 -16.86
C SER A 14 10.41 -18.16 -15.50
N ILE A 15 10.90 -17.56 -14.41
CA ILE A 15 10.37 -17.76 -13.05
C ILE A 15 8.93 -17.25 -12.95
N ILE A 16 8.67 -16.06 -13.50
CA ILE A 16 7.32 -15.46 -13.50
C ILE A 16 6.35 -16.33 -14.28
N LEU A 17 6.75 -16.81 -15.47
CA LEU A 17 5.91 -17.68 -16.31
C LEU A 17 5.60 -19.00 -15.61
N ILE A 18 6.58 -19.65 -14.98
CA ILE A 18 6.36 -20.89 -14.22
C ILE A 18 5.39 -20.63 -13.07
N ALA A 19 5.59 -19.58 -12.27
CA ALA A 19 4.72 -19.25 -11.14
C ALA A 19 3.29 -18.94 -11.60
N PHE A 20 3.13 -18.16 -12.67
CA PHE A 20 1.82 -17.83 -13.25
C PHE A 20 1.12 -19.07 -13.83
N GLY A 21 1.87 -19.93 -14.53
CA GLY A 21 1.33 -21.18 -15.06
C GLY A 21 0.88 -22.14 -13.96
N ILE A 22 1.65 -22.27 -12.87
CA ILE A 22 1.26 -23.06 -11.68
C ILE A 22 0.00 -22.47 -11.05
N PHE A 23 -0.07 -21.16 -10.88
CA PHE A 23 -1.26 -20.48 -10.36
C PHE A 23 -2.49 -20.76 -11.23
N MET A 24 -2.37 -20.64 -12.55
CA MET A 24 -3.45 -20.95 -13.51
C MET A 24 -3.94 -22.39 -13.39
N VAL A 25 -3.02 -23.36 -13.31
CA VAL A 25 -3.37 -24.79 -13.14
C VAL A 25 -4.09 -25.02 -11.80
N LEU A 26 -3.55 -24.49 -10.70
CA LEU A 26 -4.15 -24.64 -9.37
C LEU A 26 -5.52 -23.98 -9.29
N TYR A 27 -5.65 -22.75 -9.77
CA TYR A 27 -6.93 -22.03 -9.81
C TYR A 27 -7.97 -22.82 -10.63
N THR A 28 -7.57 -23.33 -11.80
CA THR A 28 -8.45 -24.10 -12.66
C THR A 28 -8.94 -25.40 -12.01
N ILE A 29 -8.05 -26.13 -11.34
CA ILE A 29 -8.42 -27.40 -10.67
C ILE A 29 -9.25 -27.18 -9.42
N THR A 30 -9.00 -26.08 -8.68
CA THR A 30 -9.64 -25.84 -7.37
C THR A 30 -10.93 -25.03 -7.46
N VAL A 31 -11.06 -24.14 -8.45
CA VAL A 31 -12.19 -23.19 -8.53
C VAL A 31 -13.15 -23.54 -9.66
N ILE A 32 -12.68 -24.12 -10.77
CA ILE A 32 -13.55 -24.42 -11.92
C ILE A 32 -14.08 -25.85 -11.83
N PRO A 33 -15.41 -26.05 -11.78
CA PRO A 33 -15.98 -27.39 -11.74
C PRO A 33 -15.69 -28.13 -13.06
N MET A 34 -14.87 -29.17 -12.97
CA MET A 34 -14.51 -30.03 -14.12
C MET A 34 -15.66 -30.96 -14.53
N LYS A 35 -16.60 -31.22 -13.62
CA LYS A 35 -17.81 -32.01 -13.86
C LYS A 35 -18.95 -31.29 -13.17
N ASP A 36 -19.99 -30.96 -13.90
CA ASP A 36 -21.18 -30.31 -13.35
C ASP A 36 -22.43 -30.82 -14.05
N SER A 37 -23.57 -30.87 -13.37
CA SER A 37 -24.84 -31.25 -13.99
C SER A 37 -25.61 -29.99 -14.35
N TRP A 38 -25.72 -29.69 -15.64
CA TRP A 38 -26.55 -28.60 -16.13
C TRP A 38 -27.74 -29.18 -16.91
N GLY A 39 -28.95 -28.91 -16.44
CA GLY A 39 -30.18 -29.35 -17.12
C GLY A 39 -30.43 -30.86 -17.13
N GLY A 40 -29.91 -31.62 -16.16
CA GLY A 40 -30.12 -33.08 -16.06
C GLY A 40 -29.18 -33.93 -16.93
N VAL A 41 -28.26 -33.29 -17.67
CA VAL A 41 -27.18 -33.97 -18.39
C VAL A 41 -25.87 -33.78 -17.62
N MET A 42 -25.17 -34.86 -17.32
CA MET A 42 -23.85 -34.78 -16.68
C MET A 42 -22.82 -34.27 -17.68
N ASN A 43 -22.21 -33.13 -17.41
CA ASN A 43 -21.06 -32.68 -18.21
C ASN A 43 -19.85 -33.56 -17.89
N VAL A 44 -19.36 -34.21 -18.93
CA VAL A 44 -18.11 -34.97 -18.94
C VAL A 44 -16.92 -34.00 -18.96
N TRP A 45 -15.82 -34.42 -18.34
CA TRP A 45 -14.65 -33.58 -18.08
C TRP A 45 -14.07 -32.90 -19.34
N PHE A 46 -14.19 -33.51 -20.52
CA PHE A 46 -13.64 -32.97 -21.77
C PHE A 46 -14.44 -31.80 -22.37
N VAL A 47 -15.65 -31.52 -21.85
CA VAL A 47 -16.47 -30.35 -22.22
C VAL A 47 -16.30 -29.22 -21.20
N SER A 48 -15.46 -29.43 -20.17
CA SER A 48 -15.28 -28.42 -19.13
C SER A 48 -14.65 -27.14 -19.70
N PRO A 49 -15.20 -25.96 -19.39
CA PRO A 49 -14.58 -24.68 -19.75
C PRO A 49 -13.19 -24.50 -19.13
N GLY A 50 -12.85 -25.27 -18.08
CA GLY A 50 -11.53 -25.26 -17.44
C GLY A 50 -10.43 -25.98 -18.23
N LEU A 51 -10.76 -26.78 -19.24
CA LEU A 51 -9.77 -27.60 -19.95
C LEU A 51 -8.78 -26.75 -20.75
N PHE A 52 -9.25 -25.65 -21.33
CA PHE A 52 -8.42 -24.71 -22.08
C PHE A 52 -7.45 -23.92 -21.17
N PRO A 53 -7.90 -23.28 -20.08
CA PRO A 53 -7.01 -22.68 -19.07
C PRO A 53 -5.95 -23.66 -18.53
N LEU A 54 -6.34 -24.93 -18.30
CA LEU A 54 -5.42 -25.97 -17.84
C LEU A 54 -4.33 -26.26 -18.89
N GLY A 55 -4.72 -26.45 -20.15
CA GLY A 55 -3.80 -26.70 -21.26
C GLY A 55 -2.81 -25.56 -21.48
N ILE A 56 -3.30 -24.32 -21.49
CA ILE A 56 -2.43 -23.12 -21.58
C ILE A 56 -1.49 -23.04 -20.38
N GLY A 57 -2.00 -23.27 -19.17
CA GLY A 57 -1.19 -23.25 -17.94
C GLY A 57 -0.01 -24.22 -18.02
N ILE A 58 -0.25 -25.46 -18.46
CA ILE A 58 0.80 -26.46 -18.66
C ILE A 58 1.82 -26.01 -19.72
N LEU A 59 1.36 -25.50 -20.87
CA LEU A 59 2.25 -25.03 -21.94
C LEU A 59 3.15 -23.87 -21.47
N ILE A 60 2.59 -22.93 -20.71
CA ILE A 60 3.35 -21.81 -20.12
C ILE A 60 4.42 -22.32 -19.17
N ILE A 61 4.09 -23.30 -18.31
CA ILE A 61 5.07 -23.93 -17.40
C ILE A 61 6.20 -24.56 -18.22
N LEU A 62 5.88 -25.33 -19.26
CA LEU A 62 6.87 -26.00 -20.11
C LEU A 62 7.79 -24.98 -20.80
N MET A 63 7.23 -23.93 -21.40
CA MET A 63 8.01 -22.86 -22.01
C MET A 63 8.88 -22.13 -20.99
N GLY A 64 8.34 -21.86 -19.80
CA GLY A 64 9.08 -21.29 -18.67
C GLY A 64 10.26 -22.18 -18.27
N ILE A 65 10.09 -23.50 -18.16
CA ILE A 65 11.17 -24.43 -17.82
C ILE A 65 12.25 -24.43 -18.90
N VAL A 66 11.89 -24.45 -20.20
CA VAL A 66 12.86 -24.40 -21.30
C VAL A 66 13.68 -23.12 -21.27
N LEU A 67 13.02 -21.97 -21.08
CA LEU A 67 13.67 -20.67 -20.93
C LEU A 67 14.60 -20.63 -19.71
N CYS A 68 14.15 -21.17 -18.57
CA CYS A 68 14.92 -21.25 -17.34
C CYS A 68 16.20 -22.08 -17.54
N ASN A 69 16.06 -23.27 -18.13
CA ASN A 69 17.19 -24.16 -18.42
C ASN A 69 18.22 -23.50 -19.35
N ARG A 70 17.75 -22.78 -20.37
CA ARG A 70 18.63 -22.05 -21.30
C ARG A 70 19.32 -20.87 -20.60
N ALA A 71 18.59 -20.12 -19.78
CA ALA A 71 19.13 -18.99 -19.04
C ALA A 71 20.14 -19.40 -17.96
N ILE A 72 19.96 -20.57 -17.32
CA ILE A 72 20.91 -21.15 -16.37
C ILE A 72 22.20 -21.57 -17.10
N LYS A 73 22.07 -22.31 -18.23
CA LYS A 73 23.23 -22.77 -19.02
C LYS A 73 24.07 -21.61 -19.58
N ASP A 74 23.43 -20.53 -19.98
CA ASP A 74 24.10 -19.34 -20.55
C ASP A 74 24.60 -18.34 -19.47
N GLY A 75 24.56 -18.71 -18.18
CA GLY A 75 25.12 -17.90 -17.08
C GLY A 75 24.23 -16.75 -16.58
N GLY A 76 22.98 -16.63 -17.05
CA GLY A 76 22.02 -15.61 -16.62
C GLY A 76 21.67 -15.72 -15.12
N ALA A 77 21.62 -16.93 -14.58
CA ALA A 77 21.39 -17.16 -13.15
C ALA A 77 22.56 -16.68 -12.28
N LYS A 78 23.81 -16.87 -12.72
CA LYS A 78 25.00 -16.40 -12.01
C LYS A 78 25.05 -14.87 -11.93
N LYS A 79 24.80 -14.19 -13.05
CA LYS A 79 24.73 -12.72 -13.09
C LYS A 79 23.57 -12.16 -12.24
N PHE A 80 22.42 -12.85 -12.21
CA PHE A 80 21.30 -12.49 -11.33
C PHE A 80 21.69 -12.58 -9.84
N LEU A 81 22.36 -13.66 -9.44
CA LEU A 81 22.82 -13.87 -8.06
C LEU A 81 23.93 -12.89 -7.66
N GLU A 82 24.87 -12.60 -8.56
CA GLU A 82 25.90 -11.58 -8.35
C GLU A 82 25.30 -10.18 -8.19
N ASP A 83 24.33 -9.80 -9.01
CA ASP A 83 23.63 -8.52 -8.88
C ASP A 83 22.76 -8.45 -7.61
N LEU A 84 22.17 -9.56 -7.18
CA LEU A 84 21.44 -9.62 -5.91
C LEU A 84 22.39 -9.43 -4.71
N SER A 85 23.57 -10.02 -4.79
CA SER A 85 24.63 -9.89 -3.78
C SER A 85 25.19 -8.47 -3.72
N ASN A 86 25.48 -7.88 -4.88
CA ASN A 86 26.06 -6.54 -5.00
C ASN A 86 25.05 -5.40 -4.71
N ARG A 87 23.74 -5.64 -4.86
CA ARG A 87 22.68 -4.65 -4.55
C ARG A 87 22.54 -4.27 -3.08
N LYS A 88 23.24 -4.92 -2.15
CA LYS A 88 23.15 -4.60 -0.71
C LYS A 88 23.65 -3.21 -0.32
N LYS A 89 24.38 -2.46 -1.18
CA LYS A 89 25.06 -1.22 -0.76
C LYS A 89 24.51 0.12 -1.29
N GLU A 90 23.79 0.16 -2.42
CA GLU A 90 23.50 1.46 -3.09
C GLU A 90 22.06 1.98 -3.03
N SER A 91 21.09 1.17 -2.60
CA SER A 91 19.65 1.53 -2.74
C SER A 91 18.96 2.00 -1.45
N SER A 92 19.64 2.10 -0.32
CA SER A 92 18.93 2.22 0.97
C SER A 92 18.03 3.46 1.10
N GLY A 93 18.36 4.58 0.45
CA GLY A 93 17.50 5.77 0.45
C GLY A 93 16.22 5.59 -0.39
N LYS A 94 16.37 5.09 -1.63
CA LYS A 94 15.24 4.83 -2.54
C LYS A 94 14.34 3.70 -2.01
N THR A 95 14.94 2.63 -1.48
CA THR A 95 14.21 1.53 -0.85
C THR A 95 13.45 1.98 0.39
N LEU A 96 14.04 2.84 1.23
CA LEU A 96 13.34 3.38 2.40
C LEU A 96 12.15 4.27 2.01
N ARG A 97 12.27 5.08 0.94
CA ARG A 97 11.12 5.83 0.40
C ARG A 97 10.04 4.90 -0.11
N LEU A 98 10.40 3.89 -0.90
CA LEU A 98 9.46 2.88 -1.40
C LEU A 98 8.70 2.19 -0.26
N LEU A 99 9.44 1.70 0.75
CA LEU A 99 8.84 1.07 1.93
C LEU A 99 7.98 2.06 2.72
N GLY A 100 8.41 3.31 2.83
CA GLY A 100 7.62 4.38 3.46
C GLY A 100 6.29 4.62 2.77
N ILE A 101 6.28 4.68 1.44
CA ILE A 101 5.06 4.85 0.64
C ILE A 101 4.13 3.65 0.84
N LEU A 102 4.67 2.45 0.75
CA LEU A 102 3.91 1.21 0.91
C LEU A 102 3.27 1.16 2.31
N LEU A 103 4.04 1.52 3.34
CA LEU A 103 3.56 1.62 4.71
C LEU A 103 2.44 2.66 4.86
N VAL A 104 2.60 3.86 4.29
CA VAL A 104 1.57 4.92 4.34
C VAL A 104 0.29 4.48 3.63
N ILE A 105 0.38 3.88 2.45
CA ILE A 105 -0.80 3.41 1.71
C ILE A 105 -1.49 2.27 2.46
N CYS A 106 -0.74 1.26 2.91
CA CYS A 106 -1.30 0.13 3.64
C CYS A 106 -1.97 0.58 4.95
N SER A 107 -1.31 1.43 5.74
CA SER A 107 -1.91 1.95 6.97
C SER A 107 -3.10 2.87 6.68
N TYR A 108 -3.05 3.71 5.66
CA TYR A 108 -4.19 4.54 5.28
C TYR A 108 -5.42 3.67 4.95
N VAL A 109 -5.28 2.69 4.06
CA VAL A 109 -6.39 1.88 3.56
C VAL A 109 -6.92 0.89 4.62
N TYR A 110 -6.04 0.13 5.27
CA TYR A 110 -6.46 -0.97 6.15
C TYR A 110 -6.59 -0.58 7.62
N LEU A 111 -5.89 0.48 8.04
CA LEU A 111 -5.85 0.91 9.44
C LEU A 111 -6.77 2.10 9.68
N ASN A 112 -6.56 3.19 8.93
CA ASN A 112 -7.12 4.50 9.25
C ASN A 112 -8.55 4.68 8.71
N ILE A 113 -8.75 4.52 7.39
CA ILE A 113 -10.05 4.76 6.73
C ILE A 113 -11.23 4.05 7.42
N PRO A 114 -11.13 2.77 7.85
CA PRO A 114 -12.29 2.07 8.39
C PRO A 114 -12.69 2.48 9.81
N ARG A 115 -11.86 3.25 10.53
CA ARG A 115 -11.99 3.41 12.00
C ARG A 115 -11.92 4.86 12.48
N ILE A 116 -11.38 5.76 11.68
CA ILE A 116 -11.04 7.12 12.08
C ILE A 116 -11.70 8.08 11.09
N ASP A 117 -12.05 9.27 11.55
CA ASP A 117 -12.55 10.37 10.72
C ASP A 117 -11.76 10.49 9.41
N TYR A 118 -12.48 10.49 8.29
CA TYR A 118 -11.88 10.47 6.96
C TYR A 118 -11.05 11.73 6.66
N PHE A 119 -11.43 12.89 7.20
CA PHE A 119 -10.66 14.13 7.05
C PHE A 119 -9.32 14.02 7.76
N LEU A 120 -9.33 13.59 9.02
CA LEU A 120 -8.10 13.44 9.79
C LEU A 120 -7.17 12.38 9.20
N SER A 121 -7.74 11.27 8.75
CA SER A 121 -7.01 10.19 8.05
C SER A 121 -6.32 10.70 6.79
N THR A 122 -7.01 11.54 6.00
CA THR A 122 -6.47 12.12 4.76
C THR A 122 -5.35 13.12 5.05
N VAL A 123 -5.55 14.06 5.98
CA VAL A 123 -4.53 15.03 6.38
C VAL A 123 -3.29 14.31 6.88
N PHE A 124 -3.46 13.29 7.73
CA PHE A 124 -2.34 12.54 8.29
C PHE A 124 -1.59 11.75 7.21
N CYS A 125 -2.31 11.08 6.32
CA CYS A 125 -1.73 10.38 5.17
C CYS A 125 -0.88 11.33 4.30
N LEU A 126 -1.44 12.47 3.90
CA LEU A 126 -0.74 13.46 3.07
C LEU A 126 0.47 14.06 3.79
N MET A 127 0.34 14.37 5.08
CA MET A 127 1.43 14.91 5.89
C MET A 127 2.64 13.97 5.88
N VAL A 128 2.44 12.68 6.15
CA VAL A 128 3.52 11.68 6.19
C VAL A 128 4.05 11.39 4.79
N PHE A 129 3.16 11.23 3.81
CA PHE A 129 3.52 10.96 2.42
C PHE A 129 4.43 12.05 1.84
N ILE A 130 4.00 13.31 1.95
CA ILE A 130 4.78 14.45 1.44
C ILE A 130 6.09 14.57 2.21
N SER A 131 6.11 14.36 3.53
CA SER A 131 7.33 14.42 4.34
C SER A 131 8.39 13.42 3.87
N PHE A 132 7.99 12.20 3.48
CA PHE A 132 8.93 11.18 3.00
C PHE A 132 9.57 11.50 1.64
N PHE A 133 8.89 12.27 0.80
CA PHE A 133 9.41 12.70 -0.50
C PHE A 133 10.16 14.02 -0.43
N TYR A 134 9.64 14.98 0.33
CA TYR A 134 10.10 16.36 0.28
C TYR A 134 11.32 16.61 1.17
N PHE A 135 11.52 15.78 2.21
CA PHE A 135 12.76 15.78 2.98
C PHE A 135 13.82 14.93 2.29
N ASP A 136 14.80 15.59 1.68
CA ASP A 136 15.83 14.94 0.87
C ASP A 136 17.02 14.41 1.69
N SER A 137 16.85 14.25 3.01
CA SER A 137 17.90 13.75 3.89
C SER A 137 17.57 12.37 4.43
N ARG A 138 18.49 11.42 4.19
CA ARG A 138 18.32 10.00 4.57
C ARG A 138 18.14 9.81 6.08
N ASN A 139 18.83 10.62 6.91
CA ASN A 139 18.75 10.54 8.35
C ASN A 139 17.38 10.98 8.89
N ILE A 140 16.82 12.07 8.36
CA ILE A 140 15.48 12.54 8.75
C ILE A 140 14.44 11.54 8.28
N LEU A 141 14.54 11.05 7.04
CA LEU A 141 13.63 10.05 6.49
C LEU A 141 13.60 8.78 7.37
N LYS A 142 14.76 8.25 7.78
CA LYS A 142 14.84 7.07 8.66
C LYS A 142 14.17 7.33 10.01
N LYS A 143 14.41 8.48 10.62
CA LYS A 143 13.80 8.85 11.90
C LYS A 143 12.28 8.99 11.82
N LEU A 144 11.77 9.64 10.77
CA LEU A 144 10.34 9.79 10.53
C LEU A 144 9.67 8.46 10.18
N PHE A 145 10.34 7.61 9.39
CA PHE A 145 9.87 6.27 9.06
C PHE A 145 9.71 5.40 10.32
N ILE A 146 10.72 5.37 11.19
CA ILE A 146 10.65 4.59 12.44
C ILE A 146 9.55 5.13 13.35
N PHE A 147 9.44 6.45 13.51
CA PHE A 147 8.39 7.07 14.32
C PHE A 147 6.99 6.72 13.81
N TYR A 148 6.78 6.84 12.49
CA TYR A 148 5.50 6.51 11.88
C TYR A 148 5.18 5.01 11.98
N LEU A 149 6.15 4.14 11.70
CA LEU A 149 6.01 2.69 11.84
C LEU A 149 5.64 2.29 13.26
N ALA A 150 6.28 2.88 14.28
CA ALA A 150 5.96 2.64 15.68
C ALA A 150 4.51 3.02 16.00
N GLY A 151 4.03 4.17 15.48
CA GLY A 151 2.63 4.55 15.60
C GLY A 151 1.67 3.60 14.92
N CYS A 152 1.96 3.19 13.68
CA CYS A 152 1.15 2.20 12.96
C CYS A 152 1.06 0.88 13.72
N ILE A 153 2.17 0.41 14.31
CA ILE A 153 2.18 -0.80 15.14
C ILE A 153 1.33 -0.60 16.40
N LEU A 154 1.47 0.54 17.08
CA LEU A 154 0.67 0.87 18.27
C LEU A 154 -0.83 0.84 17.95
N PHE A 155 -1.25 1.51 16.88
CA PHE A 155 -2.65 1.50 16.44
C PHE A 155 -3.09 0.10 16.02
N PHE A 156 -2.26 -0.65 15.28
CA PHE A 156 -2.58 -2.01 14.88
C PHE A 156 -2.80 -2.93 16.08
N VAL A 157 -1.97 -2.83 17.11
CA VAL A 157 -2.12 -3.59 18.36
C VAL A 157 -3.39 -3.16 19.10
N LEU A 158 -3.68 -1.86 19.21
CA LEU A 158 -4.91 -1.35 19.83
C LEU A 158 -6.16 -1.90 19.14
N PHE A 159 -6.16 -1.93 17.80
CA PHE A 159 -7.29 -2.44 17.01
C PHE A 159 -7.41 -3.97 17.07
N LEU A 160 -6.29 -4.70 17.08
CA LEU A 160 -6.31 -6.16 17.24
C LEU A 160 -6.81 -6.57 18.63
N ALA A 161 -6.47 -5.80 19.67
CA ALA A 161 -6.96 -6.01 21.02
C ALA A 161 -8.46 -5.67 21.19
N GLY A 162 -9.10 -5.09 20.17
CA GLY A 162 -10.52 -4.72 20.19
C GLY A 162 -10.85 -3.60 21.19
N VAL A 163 -9.84 -2.83 21.61
CA VAL A 163 -9.97 -1.75 22.61
C VAL A 163 -10.66 -0.53 22.01
N ASP A 164 -10.77 -0.46 20.68
CA ASP A 164 -11.47 0.58 19.94
C ASP A 164 -12.96 0.67 20.25
N LYS A 165 -13.63 -0.48 20.38
CA LYS A 165 -15.07 -0.54 20.65
C LYS A 165 -15.45 0.04 22.03
N PRO A 166 -14.89 -0.44 23.16
CA PRO A 166 -15.26 0.10 24.47
C PRO A 166 -14.85 1.57 24.64
N LEU A 167 -13.76 2.02 24.00
CA LEU A 167 -13.36 3.43 24.04
C LEU A 167 -14.33 4.33 23.28
N ASN A 168 -14.79 3.90 22.10
CA ASN A 168 -15.74 4.67 21.31
C ASN A 168 -17.16 4.66 21.92
N GLU A 169 -17.51 3.64 22.72
CA GLU A 169 -18.76 3.64 23.51
C GLU A 169 -18.73 4.72 24.61
N VAL A 170 -17.58 4.94 25.25
CA VAL A 170 -17.42 6.00 26.27
C VAL A 170 -17.38 7.38 25.63
N PHE A 171 -16.66 7.52 24.51
CA PHE A 171 -16.59 8.77 23.75
C PHE A 171 -16.47 8.49 22.24
N PRO A 172 -17.49 8.82 21.44
CA PRO A 172 -17.55 8.45 20.01
C PRO A 172 -16.33 8.88 19.17
N TYR A 173 -15.66 9.96 19.54
CA TYR A 173 -14.51 10.51 18.81
C TYR A 173 -13.15 10.20 19.48
N PHE A 174 -13.08 9.19 20.35
CA PHE A 174 -11.86 8.89 21.09
C PHE A 174 -10.68 8.56 20.16
N MET A 175 -10.94 7.75 19.13
CA MET A 175 -9.94 7.41 18.13
C MET A 175 -9.50 8.61 17.28
N ASP A 176 -10.42 9.52 16.97
CA ASP A 176 -10.10 10.76 16.26
C ASP A 176 -9.13 11.62 17.09
N ILE A 177 -9.36 11.75 18.40
CA ILE A 177 -8.47 12.47 19.30
C ILE A 177 -7.09 11.81 19.35
N LEU A 178 -7.03 10.48 19.47
CA LEU A 178 -5.75 9.76 19.55
C LEU A 178 -4.92 9.97 18.29
N VAL A 179 -5.54 9.89 17.12
CA VAL A 179 -4.87 10.14 15.83
C VAL A 179 -4.49 11.60 15.68
N PHE A 180 -5.32 12.53 16.16
CA PHE A 180 -5.01 13.96 16.13
C PHE A 180 -3.79 14.27 17.00
N LEU A 181 -3.71 13.68 18.20
CA LEU A 181 -2.52 13.76 19.06
C LEU A 181 -1.29 13.16 18.37
N PHE A 182 -1.45 12.03 17.68
CA PHE A 182 -0.35 11.42 16.94
C PHE A 182 0.12 12.28 15.74
N LEU A 183 -0.81 12.92 15.02
CA LEU A 183 -0.53 13.89 13.97
C LEU A 183 0.25 15.08 14.54
N LEU A 184 -0.18 15.64 15.67
CA LEU A 184 0.54 16.73 16.35
C LEU A 184 1.94 16.31 16.80
N ALA A 185 2.06 15.11 17.37
CA ALA A 185 3.35 14.54 17.75
C ALA A 185 4.28 14.36 16.53
N TYR A 186 3.74 13.90 15.40
CA TYR A 186 4.47 13.78 14.14
C TYR A 186 4.97 15.14 13.62
N ILE A 187 4.10 16.16 13.63
CA ILE A 187 4.46 17.54 13.23
C ILE A 187 5.54 18.10 14.15
N PHE A 188 5.38 17.94 15.46
CA PHE A 188 6.33 18.42 16.46
C PHE A 188 7.68 17.73 16.34
N TYR A 189 7.69 16.41 16.17
CA TYR A 189 8.90 15.63 15.95
C TYR A 189 9.60 16.06 14.65
N SER A 190 8.84 16.24 13.57
CA SER A 190 9.37 16.76 12.29
C SER A 190 9.99 18.16 12.46
N TRP A 191 9.36 19.03 13.26
CA TRP A 191 9.86 20.35 13.56
C TRP A 191 11.19 20.32 14.34
N ILE A 192 11.32 19.45 15.34
CA ILE A 192 12.56 19.25 16.09
C ILE A 192 13.70 18.82 15.15
N LEU A 193 13.45 17.85 14.27
CA LEU A 193 14.46 17.33 13.34
C LEU A 193 14.95 18.38 12.33
N VAL A 194 14.11 19.37 12.03
CA VAL A 194 14.32 20.38 11.01
C VAL A 194 14.79 21.72 11.60
N ARG A 195 14.88 21.84 12.93
CA ARG A 195 15.14 23.11 13.63
C ARG A 195 16.45 23.80 13.22
N GLY A 196 17.44 23.04 12.75
CA GLY A 196 18.76 23.54 12.33
C GLY A 196 18.83 24.17 10.94
N ASP A 197 17.88 23.91 10.04
CA ASP A 197 17.98 24.30 8.62
C ASP A 197 16.77 25.13 8.15
N LYS A 198 17.02 26.34 7.65
CA LYS A 198 16.00 27.26 7.13
C LYS A 198 15.27 26.70 5.91
N ILE A 199 15.96 25.95 5.03
CA ILE A 199 15.37 25.36 3.83
C ILE A 199 14.39 24.26 4.23
N LEU A 200 14.81 23.36 5.11
CA LEU A 200 13.95 22.27 5.59
C LEU A 200 12.73 22.81 6.37
N LYS A 201 12.85 23.92 7.11
CA LYS A 201 11.70 24.57 7.78
C LYS A 201 10.66 25.05 6.79
N LYS A 202 11.10 25.67 5.68
CA LYS A 202 10.20 26.08 4.60
C LYS A 202 9.51 24.86 3.99
N ARG A 203 10.25 23.77 3.81
CA ARG A 203 9.69 22.49 3.33
C ARG A 203 8.63 21.92 4.27
N LEU A 204 8.87 21.91 5.59
CA LEU A 204 7.88 21.44 6.57
C LEU A 204 6.60 22.29 6.55
N ARG A 205 6.72 23.62 6.45
CA ARG A 205 5.55 24.50 6.32
C ARG A 205 4.75 24.20 5.05
N LEU A 206 5.44 24.03 3.92
CA LEU A 206 4.80 23.63 2.67
C LEU A 206 4.11 22.27 2.79
N THR A 207 4.75 21.28 3.43
CA THR A 207 4.14 19.97 3.69
C THR A 207 2.86 20.09 4.51
N LEU A 208 2.86 20.89 5.57
CA LEU A 208 1.67 21.12 6.40
C LEU A 208 0.54 21.77 5.59
N ILE A 209 0.85 22.86 4.87
CA ILE A 209 -0.11 23.56 4.01
C ILE A 209 -0.70 22.62 2.95
N MET A 210 0.15 21.85 2.27
CA MET A 210 -0.26 20.91 1.21
C MET A 210 -0.96 19.65 1.74
N SER A 211 -0.89 19.36 3.04
CA SER A 211 -1.69 18.28 3.65
C SER A 211 -3.08 18.77 4.07
N VAL A 212 -3.18 20.00 4.57
CA VAL A 212 -4.42 20.54 5.15
C VAL A 212 -5.30 21.19 4.09
N ILE A 213 -4.75 22.08 3.25
CA ILE A 213 -5.56 22.83 2.27
C ILE A 213 -6.25 21.90 1.27
N PRO A 214 -5.57 20.95 0.61
CA PRO A 214 -6.23 20.04 -0.33
C PRO A 214 -7.30 19.19 0.36
N SER A 215 -7.07 18.73 1.59
CA SER A 215 -8.06 17.98 2.36
C SER A 215 -9.31 18.82 2.66
N LEU A 216 -9.11 20.09 3.06
CA LEU A 216 -10.19 21.05 3.32
C LEU A 216 -10.97 21.45 2.06
N VAL A 217 -10.39 21.32 0.87
CA VAL A 217 -11.10 21.64 -0.38
C VAL A 217 -11.79 20.39 -0.92
N LEU A 218 -11.06 19.28 -1.03
CA LEU A 218 -11.56 18.06 -1.66
C LEU A 218 -12.70 17.44 -0.88
N ILE A 219 -12.55 17.27 0.43
CA ILE A 219 -13.52 16.52 1.26
C ILE A 219 -14.90 17.19 1.28
N PRO A 220 -15.04 18.50 1.58
CA PRO A 220 -16.34 19.15 1.48
C PRO A 220 -16.87 19.21 0.03
N SER A 221 -16.01 19.28 -0.99
CA SER A 221 -16.47 19.19 -2.38
C SER A 221 -17.10 17.82 -2.67
N PHE A 222 -16.45 16.72 -2.28
CA PHE A 222 -17.01 15.38 -2.44
C PHE A 222 -18.29 15.19 -1.62
N LYS A 223 -18.29 15.62 -0.35
CA LYS A 223 -19.42 15.41 0.55
C LYS A 223 -20.63 16.29 0.24
N TYR A 224 -20.42 17.59 0.03
CA TYR A 224 -21.52 18.56 -0.03
C TYR A 224 -21.92 18.97 -1.44
N PHE A 225 -20.99 18.94 -2.39
CA PHE A 225 -21.28 19.24 -3.79
C PHE A 225 -21.63 17.97 -4.58
N LEU A 226 -20.81 16.91 -4.45
CA LEU A 226 -21.04 15.63 -5.16
C LEU A 226 -21.90 14.63 -4.39
N LEU A 227 -22.23 14.92 -3.12
CA LEU A 227 -23.06 14.05 -2.25
C LEU A 227 -22.51 12.64 -2.09
N VAL A 228 -21.18 12.48 -2.12
CA VAL A 228 -20.51 11.19 -1.95
C VAL A 228 -20.46 10.85 -0.46
N PRO A 229 -20.97 9.67 -0.03
CA PRO A 229 -20.86 9.24 1.35
C PRO A 229 -19.40 8.95 1.71
N LEU A 230 -18.95 9.47 2.86
CA LEU A 230 -17.59 9.24 3.36
C LEU A 230 -17.55 7.96 4.20
N PRO A 231 -16.40 7.24 4.25
CA PRO A 231 -16.31 5.95 4.94
C PRO A 231 -16.63 6.01 6.44
N VAL A 232 -16.03 6.97 7.14
CA VAL A 232 -16.28 7.25 8.56
C VAL A 232 -16.40 8.75 8.72
N GLU A 233 -17.59 9.18 9.14
CA GLU A 233 -17.88 10.56 9.50
C GLU A 233 -17.65 10.73 10.99
N GLY A 234 -16.46 11.22 11.37
CA GLY A 234 -16.11 11.46 12.76
C GLY A 234 -16.23 12.94 13.13
N GLY A 235 -15.46 13.36 14.15
CA GLY A 235 -15.68 14.65 14.81
C GLY A 235 -15.43 15.86 13.91
N PHE A 236 -14.45 15.79 12.99
CA PHE A 236 -14.15 16.90 12.07
C PHE A 236 -15.25 17.06 11.01
N ILE A 237 -15.70 15.94 10.44
CA ILE A 237 -16.76 15.96 9.44
C ILE A 237 -18.10 16.40 10.05
N GLU A 238 -18.37 16.03 11.30
CA GLU A 238 -19.55 16.50 12.02
C GLU A 238 -19.49 17.99 12.34
N LEU A 239 -18.32 18.50 12.74
CA LEU A 239 -18.11 19.94 12.89
C LEU A 239 -18.37 20.69 11.58
N MET A 240 -17.92 20.14 10.45
CA MET A 240 -18.23 20.70 9.12
C MET A 240 -19.73 20.68 8.82
N ASN A 241 -20.45 19.62 9.22
CA ASN A 241 -21.91 19.55 9.07
C ASN A 241 -22.58 20.67 9.88
N ILE A 242 -22.21 20.85 11.15
CA ILE A 242 -22.74 21.91 12.02
C ILE A 242 -22.55 23.28 11.38
N VAL A 243 -21.35 23.57 10.90
CA VAL A 243 -21.05 24.84 10.20
C VAL A 243 -21.95 25.01 8.99
N ARG A 244 -22.08 23.98 8.14
CA ARG A 244 -22.95 24.04 6.96
C ARG A 244 -24.41 24.32 7.33
N TYR A 245 -24.93 23.66 8.36
CA TYR A 245 -26.31 23.86 8.82
C TYR A 245 -26.52 25.22 9.48
N ALA A 246 -25.48 25.82 10.07
CA ALA A 246 -25.58 27.18 10.61
C ALA A 246 -25.65 28.28 9.53
N PHE A 247 -25.13 28.02 8.33
CA PHE A 247 -25.18 28.94 7.19
C PHE A 247 -26.43 28.77 6.30
N ARG A 248 -27.33 27.83 6.63
CA ARG A 248 -28.53 27.52 5.85
C ARG A 248 -29.78 27.88 6.64
#